data_AF-A0A7W9TJF5-F1
#
_entry.id   AF-A0A7W9TJF5-F1
#
_cell.length_a   1.000
_cell.length_b   1.000
_cell.length_c   1.000
_cell.angle_alpha   90.00
_cell.angle_beta   90.00
_cell.angle_gamma   90.00
#
_symmetry.space_group_name_H-M   'P 1'
#
loop_
_entity.id
_entity.type
_entity.pdbx_description
1 polymer ?
#
loop_
_entity_poly.entity_id
_entity_poly.type
_entity_poly.pdbx_seq_one_letter_code
_entity_poly.pdbx_strand_id
1 'polypeptide(L)'
;MDIELTYSKGLLREIGGVAITYGPREGADTTPRAMGSWTLEYQRFSSTLKAVGGIEVTYRRWSSLPLTVGQWRCEQRKSRLEHIGPYELQYDRSGRTCAVGPFQIDYDQGGSRPARARLQSNDQALPDELLLVLFLVLFWQQQAWDAYYQANR
;
A
#
# COMPACT_ATOMS: atom_id res chain seq x y z
N MET A 1 -7.04 1.83 18.10
CA MET A 1 -7.87 0.88 17.33
C MET A 1 -6.98 -0.11 16.59
N ASP A 2 -7.29 -1.41 16.67
CA ASP A 2 -6.58 -2.45 15.92
C ASP A 2 -7.27 -2.73 14.59
N ILE A 3 -6.50 -2.79 13.51
CA ILE A 3 -6.95 -2.99 12.13
C ILE A 3 -6.36 -4.31 11.66
N GLU A 4 -7.24 -5.27 11.41
CA GLU A 4 -6.83 -6.58 10.89
C GLU A 4 -6.52 -6.51 9.39
N LEU A 5 -5.45 -7.18 8.98
CA LEU A 5 -5.06 -7.33 7.58
C LEU A 5 -5.29 -8.80 7.18
N THR A 6 -6.32 -9.05 6.38
CA THR A 6 -6.67 -10.42 6.01
C THR A 6 -6.07 -10.77 4.66
N TYR A 7 -5.55 -11.99 4.54
CA TYR A 7 -4.92 -12.48 3.31
C TYR A 7 -5.59 -13.76 2.82
N SER A 8 -5.66 -13.93 1.51
CA SER A 8 -6.05 -15.19 0.87
C SER A 8 -5.11 -15.50 -0.29
N LYS A 9 -4.55 -16.70 -0.30
CA LYS A 9 -3.53 -17.14 -1.28
C LYS A 9 -2.33 -16.16 -1.38
N GLY A 10 -1.97 -15.55 -0.25
CA GLY A 10 -0.87 -14.57 -0.18
C GLY A 10 -1.22 -13.16 -0.65
N LEU A 11 -2.46 -12.90 -1.08
CA LEU A 11 -2.93 -11.59 -1.52
C LEU A 11 -3.71 -10.91 -0.39
N LEU A 12 -3.47 -9.61 -0.18
CA LEU A 12 -4.19 -8.80 0.81
C LEU A 12 -5.65 -8.63 0.39
N ARG A 13 -6.58 -9.24 1.12
CA ARG A 13 -8.02 -9.23 0.80
C ARG A 13 -8.83 -8.24 1.61
N GLU A 14 -8.32 -7.79 2.74
CA GLU A 14 -9.09 -6.89 3.60
C GLU A 14 -8.17 -6.02 4.45
N ILE A 15 -8.59 -4.78 4.70
CA ILE A 15 -7.99 -3.86 5.66
C ILE A 15 -9.09 -3.36 6.58
N GLY A 16 -9.13 -3.84 7.82
CA GLY A 16 -10.08 -3.39 8.85
C GLY A 16 -11.55 -3.46 8.42
N GLY A 17 -11.99 -4.56 7.81
CA GLY A 17 -13.36 -4.69 7.29
C GLY A 17 -13.54 -4.21 5.85
N VAL A 18 -12.58 -3.48 5.27
CA VAL A 18 -12.68 -2.99 3.88
C VAL A 18 -12.08 -4.00 2.91
N ALA A 19 -12.95 -4.63 2.12
CA ALA A 19 -12.56 -5.65 1.16
C ALA A 19 -11.75 -5.10 -0.01
N ILE A 20 -10.73 -5.85 -0.45
CA ILE A 20 -9.96 -5.61 -1.66
C ILE A 20 -10.32 -6.69 -2.68
N THR A 21 -10.90 -6.24 -3.78
CA THR A 21 -11.26 -7.11 -4.91
C THR A 21 -10.10 -7.24 -5.87
N TYR A 22 -10.03 -8.40 -6.52
CA TYR A 22 -9.02 -8.72 -7.50
C TYR A 22 -9.71 -9.09 -8.80
N GLY A 23 -9.02 -8.90 -9.92
CA GLY A 23 -9.52 -9.30 -11.21
C GLY A 23 -8.41 -9.59 -12.19
N PRO A 24 -8.71 -10.35 -13.27
CA PRO A 24 -7.71 -10.83 -14.20
C PRO A 24 -6.99 -9.68 -14.90
N ARG A 25 -5.68 -9.86 -15.05
CA ARG A 25 -4.86 -9.16 -16.04
C ARG A 25 -4.07 -10.24 -16.76
N GLU A 26 -4.46 -10.53 -18.02
CA GLU A 26 -3.79 -11.53 -18.87
C GLU A 26 -3.59 -12.91 -18.19
N GLY A 27 -4.65 -13.43 -17.55
CA GLY A 27 -4.70 -14.83 -17.10
C GLY A 27 -4.41 -15.10 -15.62
N ALA A 28 -4.04 -14.10 -14.81
CA ALA A 28 -3.89 -14.24 -13.35
C ALA A 28 -4.76 -13.24 -12.57
N ASP A 29 -5.45 -13.73 -11.53
CA ASP A 29 -6.33 -12.96 -10.62
C ASP A 29 -5.55 -12.36 -9.44
N THR A 30 -4.43 -11.69 -9.74
CA THR A 30 -3.47 -11.19 -8.73
C THR A 30 -3.39 -9.67 -8.67
N THR A 31 -4.09 -8.96 -9.56
CA THR A 31 -4.11 -7.50 -9.58
C THR A 31 -5.29 -6.95 -8.79
N PRO A 32 -5.07 -6.13 -7.75
CA PRO A 32 -6.14 -5.42 -7.05
C PRO A 32 -6.97 -4.57 -8.03
N ARG A 33 -8.29 -4.49 -7.86
CA ARG A 33 -9.20 -3.74 -8.75
C ARG A 33 -10.06 -2.73 -8.02
N ALA A 34 -10.40 -3.01 -6.77
CA ALA A 34 -11.06 -2.04 -5.92
C ALA A 34 -10.72 -2.29 -4.46
N MET A 35 -10.81 -1.25 -3.64
CA MET A 35 -10.78 -1.32 -2.19
C MET A 35 -12.05 -0.66 -1.66
N GLY A 36 -12.96 -1.46 -1.09
CA GLY A 36 -14.30 -1.01 -0.74
C GLY A 36 -15.01 -0.45 -1.96
N SER A 37 -15.42 0.82 -1.88
CA SER A 37 -16.05 1.56 -2.98
C SER A 37 -15.05 2.21 -3.94
N TRP A 38 -13.75 2.22 -3.63
CA TRP A 38 -12.74 2.90 -4.45
C TRP A 38 -12.20 1.98 -5.54
N THR A 39 -12.40 2.38 -6.79
CA THR A 39 -11.82 1.68 -7.95
C THR A 39 -10.34 2.00 -8.08
N LEU A 40 -9.54 0.98 -8.43
CA LEU A 40 -8.11 1.09 -8.68
C LEU A 40 -7.85 1.15 -10.19
N GLU A 41 -7.27 2.25 -10.63
CA GLU A 41 -6.89 2.47 -12.02
C GLU A 41 -5.40 2.31 -12.18
N TYR A 42 -4.97 1.74 -13.30
CA TYR A 42 -3.57 1.47 -13.60
C TYR A 42 -3.14 2.14 -14.90
N GLN A 43 -1.84 2.42 -15.01
CA GLN A 43 -1.27 2.87 -16.27
C GLN A 43 -1.42 1.79 -17.36
N ARG A 44 -1.64 2.25 -18.60
CA ARG A 44 -1.80 1.37 -19.75
C ARG A 44 -0.54 0.51 -19.91
N PHE A 45 -0.70 -0.81 -19.94
CA PHE A 45 0.38 -1.80 -20.04
C PHE A 45 1.41 -1.81 -18.89
N SER A 46 1.11 -1.20 -17.73
CA SER A 46 1.96 -1.28 -16.53
C SER A 46 1.18 -1.70 -15.27
N SER A 47 1.84 -2.35 -14.31
CA SER A 47 1.34 -2.59 -12.96
C SER A 47 1.37 -1.34 -12.07
N THR A 48 1.88 -0.22 -12.57
CA THR A 48 1.88 1.08 -11.90
C THR A 48 0.44 1.57 -11.70
N LEU A 49 0.07 1.78 -10.43
CA LEU A 49 -1.20 2.37 -10.03
C LEU A 49 -1.25 3.82 -10.54
N LYS A 50 -2.37 4.24 -11.11
CA LYS A 50 -2.60 5.59 -11.63
C LYS A 50 -3.60 6.36 -10.76
N ALA A 51 -4.61 5.70 -10.20
CA ALA A 51 -5.57 6.35 -9.32
C ALA A 51 -6.24 5.37 -8.36
N VAL A 52 -6.75 5.89 -7.24
CA VAL A 52 -7.56 5.16 -6.25
C VAL A 52 -8.80 5.97 -5.95
N GLY A 53 -9.99 5.47 -6.30
CA GLY A 53 -11.25 6.17 -6.02
C GLY A 53 -11.32 7.58 -6.64
N GLY A 54 -10.66 7.79 -7.79
CA GLY A 54 -10.54 9.11 -8.44
C GLY A 54 -9.39 9.98 -7.93
N ILE A 55 -8.68 9.57 -6.88
CA ILE A 55 -7.47 10.26 -6.39
C ILE A 55 -6.29 9.84 -7.25
N GLU A 56 -5.75 10.77 -8.03
CA GLU A 56 -4.63 10.51 -8.94
C GLU A 56 -3.32 10.26 -8.20
N VAL A 57 -2.52 9.33 -8.73
CA VAL A 57 -1.15 9.06 -8.29
C VAL A 57 -0.21 9.37 -9.45
N THR A 58 0.69 10.33 -9.24
CA THR A 58 1.69 10.70 -10.24
C THR A 58 3.06 10.14 -9.87
N TYR A 59 3.94 9.99 -10.86
CA TYR A 59 5.26 9.38 -10.70
C TYR A 59 6.31 10.24 -11.37
N ARG A 60 7.53 10.21 -10.85
CA ARG A 60 8.68 10.76 -11.59
C ARG A 60 8.98 9.88 -12.80
N ARG A 61 9.44 10.52 -13.87
CA ARG A 61 9.92 9.81 -15.07
C ARG A 61 11.01 8.80 -14.65
N TRP A 62 10.83 7.54 -15.04
CA TRP A 62 11.74 6.40 -14.73
C TRP A 62 11.82 6.01 -13.25
N SER A 63 10.87 6.43 -12.41
CA SER A 63 10.77 6.01 -11.02
C SER A 63 9.52 5.16 -10.81
N SER A 64 9.65 4.09 -10.02
CA SER A 64 8.51 3.36 -9.47
C SER A 64 7.93 4.03 -8.21
N LEU A 65 8.61 5.04 -7.68
CA LEU A 65 8.16 5.79 -6.50
C LEU A 65 7.19 6.91 -6.90
N PRO A 66 6.10 7.08 -6.14
CA PRO A 66 5.13 8.13 -6.37
C PRO A 66 5.74 9.51 -6.11
N LEU A 67 5.28 10.50 -6.87
CA LEU A 67 5.60 11.92 -6.70
C LEU A 67 4.47 12.65 -5.98
N THR A 68 3.22 12.34 -6.32
CA THR A 68 2.03 12.88 -5.64
C THR A 68 0.93 11.83 -5.52
N VAL A 69 0.07 12.02 -4.51
CA VAL A 69 -1.19 11.30 -4.30
C VAL A 69 -2.27 12.35 -4.06
N GLY A 70 -3.11 12.60 -5.06
CA GLY A 70 -4.04 13.73 -5.06
C GLY A 70 -3.28 15.04 -4.84
N GLN A 71 -3.62 15.73 -3.75
CA GLN A 71 -2.97 16.98 -3.35
C GLN A 71 -1.71 16.77 -2.51
N TRP A 72 -1.47 15.56 -2.02
CA TRP A 72 -0.31 15.26 -1.19
C TRP A 72 0.94 15.06 -2.02
N ARG A 73 2.01 15.75 -1.61
CA ARG A 73 3.34 15.52 -2.16
C ARG A 73 3.98 14.32 -1.48
N CYS A 74 4.64 13.49 -2.26
CA CYS A 74 5.47 12.41 -1.75
C CYS A 74 6.93 12.87 -1.65
N GLU A 75 7.56 12.57 -0.53
CA GLU A 75 8.99 12.80 -0.34
C GLU A 75 9.74 11.47 -0.40
N GLN A 76 10.85 11.47 -1.11
CA GLN A 76 11.65 10.29 -1.33
C GLN A 76 13.11 10.57 -0.98
N ARG A 77 13.75 9.59 -0.36
CA ARG A 77 15.19 9.61 -0.09
C ARG A 77 15.82 8.34 -0.62
N LYS A 78 16.80 8.51 -1.49
CA LYS A 78 17.42 7.42 -2.26
C LYS A 78 16.33 6.66 -3.05
N SER A 79 16.15 5.38 -2.75
CA SER A 79 15.19 4.46 -3.39
C SER A 79 13.99 4.15 -2.49
N ARG A 80 13.68 5.01 -1.50
CA ARG A 80 12.59 4.80 -0.55
C ARG A 80 11.70 6.02 -0.43
N LEU A 81 10.43 5.78 -0.16
CA LEU A 81 9.42 6.77 0.15
C LEU A 81 9.53 7.12 1.64
N GLU A 82 9.66 8.38 2.00
CA GLU A 82 9.75 8.82 3.41
C GLU A 82 8.46 9.50 3.88
N HIS A 83 7.76 10.20 2.99
CA HIS A 83 6.50 10.87 3.34
C HIS A 83 5.45 10.74 2.23
N ILE A 84 4.19 10.69 2.65
CA ILE A 84 3.01 10.91 1.80
C ILE A 84 2.21 12.04 2.46
N GLY A 85 2.35 13.26 1.95
CA GLY A 85 1.71 14.43 2.57
C GLY A 85 2.12 14.57 4.05
N PRO A 86 1.16 14.58 5.00
CA PRO A 86 1.46 14.70 6.43
C PRO A 86 1.92 13.38 7.08
N TYR A 87 1.94 12.27 6.35
CA TYR A 87 2.19 10.94 6.91
C TYR A 87 3.63 10.50 6.66
N GLU A 88 4.44 10.43 7.72
CA GLU A 88 5.81 9.91 7.71
C GLU A 88 5.83 8.38 7.66
N LEU A 89 6.75 7.80 6.90
CA LEU A 89 6.97 6.35 6.82
C LEU A 89 8.25 5.99 7.58
N GLN A 90 8.15 5.02 8.48
CA GLN A 90 9.30 4.47 9.19
C GLN A 90 9.57 3.04 8.76
N TYR A 91 10.85 2.69 8.70
CA TYR A 91 11.33 1.40 8.26
C TYR A 91 12.11 0.70 9.36
N ASP A 92 11.93 -0.61 9.45
CA ASP A 92 12.77 -1.43 10.31
C ASP A 92 14.15 -1.71 9.69
N ARG A 93 14.97 -2.46 10.42
CA ARG A 93 16.32 -2.84 9.99
C ARG A 93 16.33 -3.72 8.73
N SER A 94 15.25 -4.43 8.47
CA SER A 94 15.06 -5.26 7.27
C SER A 94 14.54 -4.44 6.07
N GLY A 95 14.30 -3.14 6.26
CA GLY A 95 13.80 -2.23 5.22
C GLY A 95 12.31 -2.37 4.96
N ARG A 96 11.55 -3.00 5.86
CA ARG A 96 10.09 -3.13 5.78
C ARG A 96 9.44 -1.94 6.47
N THR A 97 8.30 -1.46 5.97
CA THR A 97 7.60 -0.36 6.62
C THR A 97 6.97 -0.86 7.92
N CYS A 98 7.37 -0.28 9.05
CA CYS A 98 6.88 -0.64 10.38
C CYS A 98 5.99 0.44 11.00
N ALA A 99 5.96 1.66 10.44
CA ALA A 99 5.01 2.70 10.83
C ALA A 99 4.67 3.61 9.65
N VAL A 100 3.45 4.15 9.65
CA VAL A 100 2.97 5.13 8.66
C VAL A 100 2.07 6.15 9.34
N GLY A 101 2.55 7.37 9.50
CA GLY A 101 1.87 8.41 10.28
C GLY A 101 1.46 7.87 11.65
N PRO A 102 0.15 7.82 11.98
CA PRO A 102 -0.33 7.33 13.27
C PRO A 102 -0.41 5.79 13.37
N PHE A 103 -0.07 5.05 12.31
CA PHE A 103 -0.07 3.58 12.31
C PHE A 103 1.24 2.97 12.76
N GLN A 104 1.15 1.93 13.57
CA GLN A 104 2.20 0.92 13.73
C GLN A 104 1.79 -0.36 13.00
N ILE A 105 2.71 -0.96 12.25
CA ILE A 105 2.46 -2.19 11.47
C ILE A 105 3.16 -3.36 12.14
N ASP A 106 2.37 -4.35 12.55
CA ASP A 106 2.88 -5.62 13.04
C ASP A 106 2.88 -6.67 11.95
N TYR A 107 3.93 -7.46 11.93
CA TYR A 107 4.11 -8.55 10.97
C TYR A 107 3.75 -9.89 11.61
N ASP A 108 3.45 -10.88 10.76
CA ASP A 108 3.30 -12.26 11.19
C ASP A 108 4.57 -12.81 11.86
N GLN A 109 4.46 -13.98 12.50
CA GLN A 109 5.61 -14.61 13.18
C GLN A 109 6.77 -14.92 12.23
N GLY A 110 6.49 -15.11 10.94
CA GLY A 110 7.48 -15.29 9.90
C GLY A 110 8.13 -13.98 9.43
N GLY A 111 7.68 -12.83 9.92
CA GLY A 111 8.13 -11.50 9.53
C GLY A 111 7.89 -11.17 8.06
N SER A 112 7.14 -12.01 7.34
CA SER A 112 7.08 -11.95 5.89
C SER A 112 5.94 -11.07 5.41
N ARG A 113 4.89 -10.93 6.22
CA ARG A 113 3.68 -10.20 5.84
C ARG A 113 3.18 -9.32 6.97
N PRO A 114 2.74 -8.09 6.67
CA PRO A 114 1.94 -7.29 7.59
C PRO A 114 0.71 -8.11 8.00
N ALA A 115 0.48 -8.23 9.30
CA ALA A 115 -0.66 -8.96 9.85
C ALA A 115 -1.68 -8.00 10.47
N ARG A 116 -1.22 -6.89 11.05
CA ARG A 116 -2.06 -5.92 11.73
C ARG A 116 -1.49 -4.51 11.58
N ALA A 117 -2.38 -3.52 11.56
CA ALA A 117 -2.03 -2.13 11.77
C ALA A 117 -2.71 -1.62 13.05
N ARG A 118 -1.99 -0.86 13.87
CA ARG A 118 -2.50 -0.26 15.10
C ARG A 118 -2.56 1.24 14.93
N LEU A 119 -3.76 1.79 15.01
CA LEU A 119 -3.99 3.23 15.00
C LEU A 119 -4.02 3.75 16.44
N GLN A 120 -3.15 4.71 16.76
CA GLN A 120 -3.17 5.40 18.05
C GLN A 120 -4.28 6.49 18.09
N SER A 121 -5.51 6.12 17.71
CA SER A 121 -6.69 6.97 17.87
C SER A 121 -7.73 6.24 18.73
N ASN A 122 -8.52 7.05 19.45
CA ASN A 122 -9.71 6.64 20.20
C ASN A 122 -10.95 6.54 19.32
N ASP A 123 -10.85 6.87 18.03
CA ASP A 123 -11.98 6.78 17.10
C ASP A 123 -12.39 5.32 16.84
N GLN A 124 -13.69 5.11 16.62
CA GLN A 124 -14.27 3.80 16.33
C GLN A 124 -14.18 3.41 14.84
N ALA A 125 -13.92 4.37 13.95
CA ALA A 125 -13.86 4.14 12.51
C ALA A 125 -12.53 4.62 11.95
N LEU A 126 -12.01 3.89 10.97
CA LEU A 126 -10.82 4.24 10.23
C LEU A 126 -11.13 5.38 9.24
N PRO A 127 -10.50 6.56 9.35
CA PRO A 127 -10.67 7.62 8.38
C PRO A 127 -10.21 7.21 6.98
N ASP A 128 -10.94 7.65 5.96
CA ASP A 128 -10.68 7.32 4.55
C ASP A 128 -9.24 7.68 4.12
N GLU A 129 -8.74 8.84 4.51
CA GLU A 129 -7.37 9.28 4.21
C GLU A 129 -6.33 8.32 4.76
N LEU A 130 -6.55 7.82 5.98
CA LEU A 130 -5.65 6.87 6.63
C LEU A 130 -5.76 5.47 6.02
N LEU A 131 -6.96 5.04 5.62
CA LEU A 131 -7.16 3.82 4.86
C LEU A 131 -6.41 3.86 3.52
N LEU A 132 -6.53 4.97 2.77
CA LEU A 132 -5.85 5.17 1.50
C LEU A 132 -4.33 5.07 1.66
N VAL A 133 -3.79 5.79 2.64
CA VAL A 133 -2.34 5.81 2.90
C VAL A 133 -1.83 4.43 3.30
N LEU A 134 -2.53 3.75 4.20
CA LEU A 134 -2.18 2.39 4.60
C LEU A 134 -2.18 1.44 3.41
N PHE A 135 -3.23 1.48 2.59
CA PHE A 135 -3.32 0.67 1.37
C PHE A 135 -2.16 0.94 0.42
N LEU A 136 -1.86 2.21 0.12
CA LEU A 136 -0.79 2.58 -0.82
C LEU A 136 0.58 2.08 -0.36
N VAL A 137 0.89 2.22 0.94
CA VAL A 137 2.15 1.74 1.50
C VAL A 137 2.26 0.22 1.37
N LEU A 138 1.21 -0.51 1.76
CA LEU A 138 1.19 -1.97 1.66
C LEU A 138 1.31 -2.44 0.20
N PHE A 139 0.62 -1.74 -0.71
CA PHE A 139 0.66 -2.01 -2.15
C PHE A 139 2.07 -1.82 -2.72
N TRP A 140 2.72 -0.69 -2.46
CA TRP A 140 4.07 -0.43 -2.98
C TRP A 140 5.14 -1.31 -2.33
N GLN A 141 5.00 -1.65 -1.05
CA GLN A 141 5.88 -2.61 -0.42
C GLN A 141 5.81 -3.98 -1.11
N GLN A 142 4.60 -4.45 -1.41
CA GLN A 142 4.42 -5.71 -2.14
C GLN A 142 5.05 -5.64 -3.54
N GLN A 143 4.84 -4.54 -4.29
CA GLN A 143 5.47 -4.38 -5.61
C GLN A 143 6.99 -4.37 -5.55
N ALA A 144 7.57 -3.73 -4.53
CA ALA A 144 9.02 -3.70 -4.35
C ALA A 144 9.57 -5.11 -4.06
N TRP A 145 8.88 -5.91 -3.26
CA TRP A 145 9.25 -7.30 -3.01
C TRP A 145 9.11 -8.17 -4.26
N ASP A 146 8.01 -8.07 -4.98
CA ASP A 146 7.80 -8.83 -6.22
C ASP A 146 8.91 -8.53 -7.24
N ALA A 147 9.26 -7.26 -7.41
CA ALA A 147 10.35 -6.85 -8.29
C ALA A 147 11.71 -7.39 -7.82
N TYR A 148 12.00 -7.35 -6.51
CA TYR A 148 13.24 -7.89 -5.95
C TYR A 148 13.36 -9.40 -6.17
N TYR A 149 12.30 -10.16 -5.89
CA TYR A 149 12.30 -11.62 -6.07
C TYR A 149 12.35 -12.04 -7.54
N GLN A 150 11.74 -11.27 -8.45
CA GLN A 150 11.85 -11.53 -9.89
C GLN A 150 13.25 -11.26 -10.44
N ALA A 151 13.94 -10.22 -9.94
CA ALA A 151 15.29 -9.87 -10.39
C ALA A 151 16.37 -10.85 -9.90
N ASN A 152 16.13 -11.54 -8.78
CA ASN A 152 17.08 -12.44 -8.13
C ASN A 152 16.76 -13.93 -8.35
N ARG A 153 15.99 -14.25 -9.39
CA ARG A 153 15.60 -15.60 -9.78
C ARG A 153 16.36 -16.04 -11.03
#